data_AF-A0A2G9MVH1-F1
#
_entry.id   AF-A0A2G9MVH1-F1
#
_cell.length_a   1.000
_cell.length_b   1.000
_cell.length_c   1.000
_cell.angle_alpha   90.00
_cell.angle_beta   90.00
_cell.angle_gamma   90.00
#
_symmetry.space_group_name_H-M   'P 1'
#
loop_
_entity.id
_entity.type
_entity.pdbx_description
1 polymer ?
#
loop_
_entity_poly.entity_id
_entity_poly.type
_entity_poly.pdbx_seq_one_letter_code
_entity_poly.pdbx_strand_id
1 'polypeptide(L)'
;MLKEIQYLDWNNSNEILKKAYRAELFVLIIGPKGTGKTSLVRDFAKNMNMKLESINFSLRTRESHLIGTKTLTNGTVSFEEG
;
A
#
# COMPACT_ATOMS: atom_id res chain seq x y z
N MET A 1 10.34 -2.48 -25.62
CA MET A 1 9.35 -2.05 -24.60
C MET A 1 8.74 -3.31 -24.02
N LEU A 2 9.04 -3.65 -22.76
CA LEU A 2 8.43 -4.83 -22.12
C LEU A 2 6.93 -4.55 -21.98
N LYS A 3 6.10 -5.42 -22.56
CA LYS A 3 4.64 -5.32 -22.47
C LYS A 3 4.29 -5.54 -20.99
N GLU A 4 3.80 -4.50 -20.31
CA GLU A 4 3.27 -4.66 -18.96
C GLU A 4 2.16 -5.73 -19.02
N ILE A 5 2.33 -6.78 -18.22
CA ILE A 5 1.30 -7.81 -18.09
C ILE A 5 0.09 -7.14 -17.44
N GLN A 6 -0.99 -7.03 -18.20
CA GLN A 6 -2.25 -6.47 -17.71
C GLN A 6 -2.82 -7.40 -16.63
N TYR A 7 -3.22 -6.83 -15.50
CA TYR A 7 -3.95 -7.58 -14.47
C TYR A 7 -5.32 -7.98 -15.02
N LEU A 8 -5.68 -9.26 -14.85
CA LEU A 8 -6.98 -9.77 -15.22
C LEU A 8 -7.84 -9.92 -13.96
N ASP A 9 -8.90 -9.14 -13.88
CA ASP A 9 -9.86 -9.18 -12.78
C ASP A 9 -10.89 -10.29 -13.01
N TRP A 10 -10.64 -11.47 -12.45
CA TRP A 10 -11.48 -12.66 -12.63
C TRP A 10 -12.80 -12.62 -11.87
N ASN A 11 -12.90 -11.83 -10.80
CA ASN A 11 -14.00 -11.90 -9.83
C ASN A 11 -14.61 -10.53 -9.51
N ASN A 12 -14.41 -9.55 -10.40
CA ASN A 12 -14.91 -8.19 -10.26
C ASN A 12 -14.42 -7.48 -8.97
N SER A 13 -13.22 -7.82 -8.51
CA SER A 13 -12.63 -7.23 -7.30
C SER A 13 -12.40 -5.73 -7.42
N ASN A 14 -12.07 -5.23 -8.62
CA ASN A 14 -11.87 -3.80 -8.84
C ASN A 14 -13.16 -3.00 -8.58
N GLU A 15 -14.33 -3.51 -8.97
CA GLU A 15 -15.59 -2.82 -8.72
C GLU A 15 -15.92 -2.78 -7.22
N ILE A 16 -15.64 -3.86 -6.50
CA ILE A 16 -15.83 -3.93 -5.04
C ILE A 16 -14.91 -2.91 -4.35
N LEU A 17 -13.62 -2.88 -4.71
CA LEU A 17 -12.67 -1.89 -4.19
C LEU A 17 -13.11 -0.46 -4.51
N LYS A 18 -13.65 -0.22 -5.70
CA LYS A 18 -14.16 1.09 -6.10
C LYS A 18 -15.34 1.54 -5.24
N LYS A 19 -16.26 0.63 -4.90
CA LYS A 19 -17.39 0.93 -4.00
C LYS A 19 -16.90 1.24 -2.58
N ALA A 20 -15.98 0.44 -2.04
CA ALA A 20 -15.40 0.68 -0.72
C ALA A 20 -14.63 2.01 -0.65
N TYR A 21 -13.83 2.31 -1.68
CA TYR A 21 -13.09 3.58 -1.78
C TYR A 21 -14.03 4.80 -1.78
N ARG A 22 -15.11 4.75 -2.56
CA ARG A 22 -16.12 5.83 -2.60
C ARG A 22 -16.88 6.00 -1.29
N ALA A 23 -16.96 4.94 -0.49
CA ALA A 23 -17.57 4.96 0.83
C ALA A 23 -16.57 5.29 1.95
N GLU A 24 -15.31 5.59 1.62
CA GLU A 24 -14.23 5.88 2.58
C GLU A 24 -14.01 4.75 3.60
N LEU A 25 -14.18 3.49 3.16
CA LEU A 25 -14.01 2.31 3.99
C LEU A 25 -12.61 1.70 3.86
N PHE A 26 -12.05 1.26 4.98
CA PHE A 26 -10.85 0.42 4.97
C PHE A 26 -11.15 -0.98 4.42
N VAL A 27 -10.20 -1.51 3.64
CA VAL A 27 -10.34 -2.83 3.00
C VAL A 27 -9.20 -3.75 3.41
N LEU A 28 -9.55 -4.98 3.76
CA LEU A 28 -8.62 -6.09 3.95
C LEU A 28 -8.80 -7.13 2.83
N ILE A 29 -7.75 -7.42 2.08
CA ILE A 29 -7.76 -8.41 1.00
C ILE A 29 -7.09 -9.70 1.49
N ILE A 30 -7.85 -10.80 1.54
CA ILE A 30 -7.37 -12.11 2.01
C ILE A 30 -7.36 -13.15 0.89
N GLY A 31 -6.48 -14.14 1.00
CA GLY A 31 -6.41 -15.26 0.05
C GLY A 31 -5.04 -15.94 0.00
N PRO A 32 -4.91 -17.12 -0.62
CA PRO A 32 -3.66 -17.89 -0.71
C PRO A 32 -2.48 -17.10 -1.31
N LYS A 33 -1.24 -17.54 -1.06
CA LYS A 33 -0.06 -16.95 -1.71
C LYS A 33 -0.15 -17.08 -3.24
N GLY A 34 0.35 -16.09 -3.97
CA GLY A 34 0.38 -16.12 -5.44
C GLY A 34 -0.94 -15.82 -6.16
N THR A 35 -2.02 -15.47 -5.44
CA THR A 35 -3.35 -15.17 -6.02
C THR A 35 -3.52 -13.74 -6.54
N GLY A 36 -2.43 -12.96 -6.65
CA GLY A 36 -2.48 -11.63 -7.25
C GLY A 36 -3.03 -10.50 -6.37
N LYS A 37 -3.18 -10.69 -5.05
CA LYS A 37 -3.67 -9.65 -4.12
C LYS A 37 -2.93 -8.32 -4.23
N THR A 38 -1.59 -8.35 -4.21
CA THR A 38 -0.78 -7.13 -4.37
C THR A 38 -0.91 -6.54 -5.77
N SER A 39 -1.06 -7.39 -6.79
CA SER A 39 -1.27 -6.95 -8.18
C SER A 39 -2.63 -6.27 -8.35
N LEU A 40 -3.68 -6.76 -7.69
CA LEU A 40 -5.01 -6.14 -7.66
C LEU A 40 -4.96 -4.72 -7.10
N VAL A 41 -4.27 -4.49 -5.98
CA VAL A 41 -4.14 -3.14 -5.38
C VAL A 41 -3.39 -2.19 -6.31
N ARG A 42 -2.32 -2.65 -6.96
CA ARG A 42 -1.56 -1.85 -7.94
C ARG A 42 -2.40 -1.50 -9.18
N ASP A 43 -3.13 -2.48 -9.71
CA ASP A 43 -4.04 -2.28 -10.84
C ASP A 43 -5.15 -1.27 -10.49
N PHE A 44 -5.79 -1.44 -9.33
CA PHE A 44 -6.80 -0.52 -8.83
C PHE A 44 -6.28 0.92 -8.71
N ALA A 45 -5.12 1.12 -8.08
CA ALA A 45 -4.51 2.45 -7.93
C ALA A 45 -4.17 3.08 -9.29
N LYS A 46 -3.62 2.30 -10.23
CA LYS A 46 -3.36 2.74 -11.61
C LYS A 46 -4.64 3.18 -12.31
N ASN A 47 -5.70 2.37 -12.22
CA ASN A 47 -7.00 2.65 -12.85
C ASN A 47 -7.71 3.87 -12.24
N MET A 48 -7.45 4.16 -10.97
CA MET A 48 -7.99 5.34 -10.26
C MET A 48 -7.08 6.58 -10.36
N ASN A 49 -5.94 6.47 -11.07
CA ASN A 49 -4.91 7.52 -11.15
C ASN A 49 -4.44 8.03 -9.77
N MET A 50 -4.25 7.09 -8.83
CA MET A 50 -3.83 7.36 -7.46
C MET A 50 -2.37 7.00 -7.25
N LYS A 51 -1.65 7.81 -6.46
CA LYS A 51 -0.33 7.44 -5.93
C LYS A 51 -0.50 6.31 -4.92
N LEU A 52 0.19 5.19 -5.14
CA LEU A 52 0.19 4.06 -4.22
C LEU A 52 1.48 4.05 -3.39
N GLU A 53 1.35 4.34 -2.10
CA GLU A 53 2.42 4.10 -1.13
C GLU A 53 2.26 2.69 -0.54
N SER A 54 3.34 1.91 -0.53
CA SER A 54 3.33 0.52 -0.06
C SER A 54 4.29 0.35 1.10
N ILE A 55 3.76 -0.08 2.24
CA ILE A 55 4.55 -0.37 3.44
C ILE A 55 4.46 -1.87 3.72
N ASN A 56 5.61 -2.54 3.76
CA ASN A 56 5.71 -3.94 4.14
C ASN A 56 5.96 -4.04 5.65
N PHE A 57 5.00 -4.59 6.38
CA PHE A 57 5.15 -4.84 7.81
C PHE A 57 5.94 -6.12 8.10
N SER A 58 6.74 -6.07 9.16
CA SER A 58 7.44 -7.21 9.73
C SER A 58 7.40 -7.13 11.26
N LEU A 59 7.83 -8.20 11.94
CA LEU A 59 8.00 -8.19 13.40
C LEU A 59 9.05 -7.18 13.90
N ARG A 60 9.82 -6.55 13.00
CA ARG A 60 10.79 -5.50 13.32
C ARG A 60 10.29 -4.09 12.98
N THR A 61 9.10 -3.96 12.38
CA THR A 61 8.54 -2.64 12.07
C THR A 61 8.09 -1.96 13.36
N ARG A 62 8.47 -0.69 13.53
CA ARG A 62 8.15 0.15 14.68
C ARG A 62 7.38 1.40 14.23
N GLU A 63 6.72 2.06 15.17
CA GLU A 63 6.00 3.31 14.95
C GLU A 63 6.92 4.40 14.38
N SER A 64 8.19 4.43 14.81
CA SER A 64 9.18 5.38 14.31
C SER A 64 9.46 5.24 12.81
N HIS A 65 9.22 4.06 12.20
CA HIS A 65 9.33 3.88 10.75
C HIS A 65 8.09 4.35 9.97
N LEU A 66 7.04 4.82 10.67
CA LEU A 66 5.81 5.33 10.05
C LEU A 66 5.62 6.82 10.31
N ILE A 67 5.95 7.25 11.53
CA ILE A 67 5.72 8.61 11.99
C ILE A 67 7.00 9.38 12.28
N GLY A 68 8.18 8.73 12.18
CA GLY A 68 9.46 9.33 12.56
C GLY A 68 9.77 9.27 14.06
N THR A 69 10.93 9.78 14.45
CA THR A 69 11.38 9.84 15.84
C THR A 69 12.22 11.08 16.12
N LYS A 70 12.27 11.52 17.38
CA LYS A 70 13.25 12.53 17.81
C LYS A 70 14.57 11.83 18.10
N THR A 71 15.66 12.41 17.59
CA THR A 71 17.02 11.91 17.78
C THR A 71 17.96 13.04 18.20
N LEU A 72 19.11 12.68 18.77
CA LEU A 72 20.16 13.62 19.14
C LEU A 72 21.25 13.59 18.08
N THR A 73 21.40 14.68 17.34
CA THR A 73 22.47 14.88 16.36
C THR A 73 23.31 16.08 16.76
N ASN A 74 24.61 15.86 16.98
CA ASN A 74 25.57 16.90 17.38
C ASN A 74 25.14 17.72 18.61
N GLY A 75 24.57 17.05 19.62
CA GLY A 75 24.10 17.69 20.85
C GLY A 75 22.80 18.48 20.72
N THR A 76 22.16 18.47 19.54
CA THR A 76 20.86 19.11 19.31
C THR A 76 19.79 18.04 19.08
N VAL A 77 18.60 18.26 19.64
CA VAL A 77 17.45 17.39 19.35
C VAL A 77 16.92 17.74 17.96
N SER A 78 16.92 16.76 17.06
CA SER A 78 16.35 16.84 15.72
C SER A 78 15.23 15.81 15.55
N PHE A 79 14.46 15.94 14.48
CA PHE A 79 13.43 14.97 14.11
C PHE A 79 13.87 14.25 12.84
N GLU A 80 13.85 12.92 12.89
CA GLU A 80 14.09 12.03 11.77
C GLU A 80 12.74 11.54 11.27
N GLU A 81 12.41 11.85 10.03
CA GLU A 81 11.14 11.46 9.40
C GLU A 81 11.12 9.95 9.10
N GLY A 82 9.94 9.34 9.22
CA GLY A 82 9.70 7.90 9.06
C GLY A 82 9.50 7.47 7.62
#